data_AF-A0A2J7YUP8-F1
#
_entry.id   AF-A0A2J7YUP8-F1
#
_cell.length_a   1.000
_cell.length_b   1.000
_cell.length_c   1.000
_cell.angle_alpha   90.00
_cell.angle_beta   90.00
_cell.angle_gamma   90.00
#
_symmetry.space_group_name_H-M   'P 1'
#
loop_
_entity.id
_entity.type
_entity.pdbx_description
1 polymer ?
#
loop_
_entity_poly.entity_id
_entity_poly.type
_entity_poly.pdbx_seq_one_letter_code
_entity_poly.pdbx_strand_id
1 'polypeptide(L)'
;MEPNTLLDSVLDEAGVSHAGLAAHINEAGRARGMSLRYEHTAVARWLKGQRPRGQVPDLLCEVLGERLHRALTLDDIGLGTPGSVRGPATPLSGFVERATALWRSDEQQRQHVVEAPAVTGTPAVIPVWEWENPPEDSDVSRRGLTRVSMTDIDTMRAARAHYEQMYRKAGGVATRTRVVGFLNSEAAPLLRGSYADDTGRQLHRATGGLVAIAGICAYDSNAHGLAQRYFHQALRLAKASGDRGLGAYVIALLVNQSLFMKEYRQAVAFAESALRAAGSQITPALAADLYAMQAKAYARLGDGAGALSCIRRAETAADRIRPGQEPDETGYVQPGLVNVQVAEALLSLGDLGGAREHATAAVGTPAHDRGRVHRLAMLTHIELRQGDMDRAGATAVEMTERARGMESQRLRDRLRAVREHLAASGCAATAEAAELIDGALRVPL
;
A
#
# COMPACT_ATOMS: atom_id res chain seq x y z
N MET A 1 -17.31 13.65 -16.31
CA MET A 1 -16.99 12.34 -16.91
C MET A 1 -15.63 11.94 -16.39
N GLU A 2 -15.49 10.73 -15.86
CA GLU A 2 -14.20 10.24 -15.39
C GLU A 2 -13.30 9.90 -16.59
N PRO A 3 -12.02 10.31 -16.60
CA PRO A 3 -11.08 9.93 -17.65
C PRO A 3 -10.94 8.40 -17.77
N ASN A 4 -10.85 7.88 -18.99
CA ASN A 4 -10.64 6.46 -19.25
C ASN A 4 -9.14 6.13 -19.20
N THR A 5 -8.62 5.91 -17.99
CA THR A 5 -7.20 5.57 -17.73
C THR A 5 -6.80 4.19 -18.27
N LEU A 6 -7.76 3.28 -18.41
CA LEU A 6 -7.52 1.93 -18.95
C LEU A 6 -7.26 1.97 -20.45
N LEU A 7 -8.11 2.67 -21.21
CA LEU A 7 -7.88 2.89 -22.63
C LEU A 7 -6.56 3.63 -22.88
N ASP A 8 -6.23 4.63 -22.06
CA ASP A 8 -4.97 5.36 -22.15
C ASP A 8 -3.75 4.44 -21.96
N SER A 9 -3.80 3.57 -20.94
CA SER A 9 -2.73 2.61 -20.64
C SER A 9 -2.54 1.59 -21.78
N VAL A 10 -3.64 1.08 -22.35
CA VAL A 10 -3.58 0.09 -23.44
C VAL A 10 -3.06 0.73 -24.74
N LEU A 11 -3.38 2.00 -25.01
CA LEU A 11 -2.87 2.70 -26.18
C LEU A 11 -1.35 2.91 -26.12
N ASP A 12 -0.84 3.23 -24.95
CA ASP A 12 0.59 3.40 -24.73
C ASP A 12 1.34 2.06 -24.87
N GLU A 13 0.81 0.98 -24.27
CA GLU A 13 1.36 -0.38 -24.43
C GLU A 13 1.42 -0.76 -25.92
N ALA A 14 0.37 -0.43 -26.68
CA ALA A 14 0.31 -0.70 -28.10
C ALA A 14 1.25 0.20 -28.92
N GLY A 15 1.83 1.26 -28.33
CA GLY A 15 2.66 2.23 -29.03
C GLY A 15 1.94 2.86 -30.22
N VAL A 16 0.62 3.10 -30.10
CA VAL A 16 -0.21 3.64 -31.19
C VAL A 16 -0.62 5.08 -30.89
N SER A 17 -0.43 5.97 -31.85
CA SER A 17 -0.89 7.36 -31.72
C SER A 17 -2.41 7.45 -31.80
N HIS A 18 -3.02 8.51 -31.26
CA HIS A 18 -4.46 8.74 -31.38
C HIS A 18 -4.94 8.77 -32.84
N ALA A 19 -4.15 9.37 -33.73
CA ALA A 19 -4.44 9.38 -35.15
C ALA A 19 -4.34 7.98 -35.77
N GLY A 20 -3.30 7.22 -35.38
CA GLY A 20 -3.12 5.83 -35.80
C GLY A 20 -4.28 4.94 -35.35
N LEU A 21 -4.72 5.05 -34.10
CA LEU A 21 -5.86 4.29 -33.59
C LEU A 21 -7.14 4.61 -34.38
N ALA A 22 -7.43 5.90 -34.59
CA ALA A 22 -8.60 6.33 -35.35
C ALA A 22 -8.59 5.75 -36.78
N ALA A 23 -7.42 5.73 -37.44
CA ALA A 23 -7.25 5.15 -38.77
C ALA A 23 -7.54 3.65 -38.78
N HIS A 24 -6.96 2.87 -37.86
CA HIS A 24 -7.19 1.43 -37.78
C HIS A 24 -8.65 1.09 -37.44
N ILE A 25 -9.33 1.87 -36.58
CA ILE A 25 -10.76 1.68 -36.30
C ILE A 25 -11.61 1.93 -37.55
N ASN A 26 -11.30 2.97 -38.31
CA ASN A 26 -12.03 3.26 -39.54
C ASN A 26 -11.83 2.15 -40.58
N GLU A 27 -10.62 1.57 -40.66
CA GLU A 27 -10.31 0.43 -41.51
C GLU A 27 -11.05 -0.84 -41.08
N ALA A 28 -10.98 -1.20 -39.80
CA ALA A 28 -11.70 -2.35 -39.23
C ALA A 28 -13.23 -2.19 -39.34
N GLY A 29 -13.74 -0.97 -39.21
CA GLY A 29 -15.15 -0.65 -39.46
C GLY A 29 -15.52 -0.84 -40.94
N ARG A 30 -14.67 -0.37 -41.87
CA ARG A 30 -14.89 -0.55 -43.32
C ARG A 30 -14.94 -2.03 -43.71
N ALA A 31 -14.06 -2.85 -43.13
CA ALA A 31 -14.07 -4.30 -43.33
C ALA A 31 -15.39 -4.97 -42.91
N ARG A 32 -16.12 -4.37 -41.96
CA ARG A 32 -17.46 -4.80 -41.50
C ARG A 32 -18.62 -4.08 -42.19
N GLY A 33 -18.36 -3.34 -43.26
CA GLY A 33 -19.38 -2.56 -43.97
C GLY A 33 -19.87 -1.31 -43.23
N MET A 34 -19.14 -0.86 -42.19
CA MET A 34 -19.46 0.36 -41.45
C MET A 34 -18.78 1.58 -42.07
N SER A 35 -19.52 2.70 -42.18
CA SER A 35 -18.98 3.99 -42.63
C SER A 35 -18.53 4.85 -41.44
N LEU A 36 -17.38 4.51 -40.85
CA LEU A 36 -16.77 5.26 -39.75
C LEU A 36 -15.81 6.35 -40.26
N ARG A 37 -15.78 7.51 -39.59
CA ARG A 37 -14.91 8.67 -39.91
C ARG A 37 -14.33 9.28 -38.64
N TYR A 38 -13.73 8.45 -37.79
CA TYR A 38 -13.08 8.94 -36.57
C TYR A 38 -11.75 9.61 -36.88
N GLU A 39 -11.43 10.64 -36.11
CA GLU A 39 -10.14 11.34 -36.10
C GLU A 39 -9.51 11.26 -34.70
N HIS A 40 -8.27 11.74 -34.57
CA HIS A 40 -7.55 11.80 -33.30
C HIS A 40 -8.34 12.50 -32.17
N THR A 41 -9.19 13.47 -32.51
CA THR A 41 -10.06 14.18 -31.56
C THR A 41 -11.13 13.28 -30.94
N ALA A 42 -11.65 12.29 -31.69
CA ALA A 42 -12.60 11.32 -31.16
C ALA A 42 -11.94 10.42 -30.11
N VAL A 43 -10.73 9.95 -30.38
CA VAL A 43 -9.92 9.17 -29.43
C VAL A 43 -9.63 9.99 -28.18
N ALA A 44 -9.21 11.26 -28.34
CA ALA A 44 -8.99 12.15 -27.20
C ALA A 44 -10.26 12.36 -26.35
N ARG A 45 -11.45 12.38 -26.97
CA ARG A 45 -12.73 12.43 -26.25
C ARG A 45 -13.02 11.13 -25.51
N TRP A 46 -12.69 9.98 -26.09
CA TRP A 46 -12.84 8.69 -25.41
C TRP A 46 -11.94 8.58 -24.17
N LEU A 47 -10.71 9.07 -24.26
CA LEU A 47 -9.78 9.17 -23.14
C LEU A 47 -10.28 10.11 -22.03
N LYS A 48 -11.04 11.15 -22.39
CA LYS A 48 -11.71 12.04 -21.44
C LYS A 48 -13.00 11.45 -20.84
N GLY A 49 -13.31 10.19 -21.14
CA GLY A 49 -14.45 9.46 -20.56
C GLY A 49 -15.68 9.37 -21.45
N GLN A 50 -15.63 9.89 -22.69
CA GLN A 50 -16.76 9.72 -23.60
C GLN A 50 -16.83 8.28 -24.13
N ARG A 51 -17.95 7.60 -23.92
CA ARG A 51 -18.13 6.26 -24.48
C ARG A 51 -18.36 6.30 -26.00
N PRO A 52 -17.61 5.54 -26.82
CA PRO A 52 -17.94 5.34 -28.23
C PRO A 52 -19.29 4.63 -28.40
N ARG A 53 -20.00 4.89 -29.51
CA ARG A 53 -21.33 4.34 -29.77
C ARG A 53 -21.27 3.11 -30.70
N GLY A 54 -22.33 2.30 -30.67
CA GLY A 54 -22.46 1.13 -31.57
C GLY A 54 -21.41 0.07 -31.28
N GLN A 55 -20.88 -0.55 -32.34
CA GLN A 55 -19.87 -1.63 -32.27
C GLN A 55 -18.43 -1.11 -32.09
N VAL A 56 -18.24 0.20 -31.95
CA VAL A 56 -16.91 0.81 -31.85
C VAL A 56 -16.14 0.39 -30.59
N PRO A 57 -16.76 0.18 -29.41
CA PRO A 57 -16.08 -0.44 -28.28
C PRO A 57 -15.50 -1.82 -28.59
N ASP A 58 -16.20 -2.65 -29.37
CA ASP A 58 -15.71 -3.98 -29.76
C ASP A 58 -14.56 -3.88 -30.78
N LEU A 59 -14.65 -2.94 -31.72
CA LEU A 59 -13.55 -2.62 -32.65
C LEU A 59 -12.30 -2.14 -31.92
N LEU A 60 -12.45 -1.38 -30.82
CA LEU A 60 -11.34 -0.97 -29.98
C LEU A 60 -10.64 -2.18 -29.37
N CYS A 61 -11.39 -3.13 -28.81
CA CYS A 61 -10.84 -4.36 -28.26
C CYS A 61 -10.09 -5.20 -29.31
N GLU A 62 -10.65 -5.33 -30.51
CA GLU A 62 -10.04 -6.07 -31.61
C GLU A 62 -8.75 -5.41 -32.11
N VAL A 63 -8.81 -4.14 -32.52
CA VAL A 63 -7.65 -3.43 -33.09
C VAL A 63 -6.48 -3.39 -32.11
N LEU A 64 -6.77 -3.12 -30.84
CA LEU A 64 -5.74 -3.11 -29.80
C LEU A 64 -5.28 -4.53 -29.44
N GLY A 65 -6.20 -5.50 -29.42
CA GLY A 65 -5.88 -6.89 -29.10
C GLY A 65 -5.01 -7.56 -30.15
N GLU A 66 -5.28 -7.34 -31.44
CA GLU A 66 -4.44 -7.79 -32.54
C GLU A 66 -3.02 -7.23 -32.44
N ARG A 67 -2.91 -5.93 -32.19
CA ARG A 67 -1.62 -5.23 -32.06
C ARG A 67 -0.82 -5.68 -30.84
N LEU A 68 -1.49 -6.02 -29.75
CA LEU A 68 -0.88 -6.52 -28.52
C LEU A 68 -0.73 -8.04 -28.49
N HIS A 69 -1.15 -8.75 -29.54
CA HIS A 69 -1.18 -10.21 -29.64
C HIS A 69 -1.90 -10.89 -28.45
N ARG A 70 -2.99 -10.28 -27.95
CA ARG A 70 -3.82 -10.82 -26.85
C ARG A 70 -5.28 -10.40 -26.99
N ALA A 71 -6.20 -11.24 -26.52
CA ALA A 71 -7.61 -10.86 -26.45
C ALA A 71 -7.82 -9.72 -25.44
N LEU A 72 -8.63 -8.73 -25.80
CA LEU A 72 -9.08 -7.65 -24.93
C LEU A 72 -10.59 -7.71 -24.74
N THR A 73 -11.04 -7.44 -23.52
CA THR A 73 -12.45 -7.25 -23.17
C THR A 73 -12.77 -5.76 -23.03
N LEU A 74 -14.06 -5.43 -23.01
CA LEU A 74 -14.50 -4.05 -22.75
C LEU A 74 -14.03 -3.56 -21.37
N ASP A 75 -13.93 -4.45 -20.38
CA ASP A 75 -13.41 -4.12 -19.06
C ASP A 75 -11.92 -3.76 -19.10
N ASP A 76 -11.13 -4.42 -19.95
CA ASP A 76 -9.68 -4.15 -20.08
C ASP A 76 -9.39 -2.75 -20.63
N ILE A 77 -10.31 -2.19 -21.41
CA ILE A 77 -10.21 -0.83 -21.97
C ILE A 77 -11.11 0.18 -21.26
N GLY A 78 -11.66 -0.15 -20.09
CA GLY A 78 -12.50 0.75 -19.29
C GLY A 78 -13.84 1.13 -19.93
N LEU A 79 -14.34 0.31 -20.86
CA LEU A 79 -15.65 0.44 -21.50
C LEU A 79 -16.63 -0.65 -21.04
N GLY A 80 -16.34 -1.35 -19.94
CA GLY A 80 -17.27 -2.29 -19.30
C GLY A 80 -18.60 -1.66 -18.87
N THR A 81 -19.59 -2.48 -18.53
CA THR A 81 -20.87 -2.01 -17.99
C THR A 81 -20.73 -1.84 -16.47
N PRO A 82 -20.94 -0.62 -15.91
CA PRO A 82 -20.88 -0.40 -14.46
C PRO A 82 -21.88 -1.29 -13.73
N GLY A 83 -21.43 -2.05 -12.74
CA GLY A 83 -22.30 -2.91 -11.91
C GLY A 83 -22.62 -4.29 -12.50
N SER A 84 -22.07 -4.66 -13.65
CA SER A 84 -22.05 -6.07 -14.07
C SER A 84 -21.36 -6.90 -12.99
N VAL A 85 -22.06 -7.91 -12.46
CA VAL A 85 -21.45 -8.90 -11.57
C VAL A 85 -20.24 -9.47 -12.29
N ARG A 86 -19.05 -9.25 -11.72
CA ARG A 86 -17.82 -9.81 -12.25
C ARG A 86 -18.01 -11.31 -12.34
N GLY A 87 -17.88 -11.87 -13.55
CA GLY A 87 -17.75 -13.31 -13.73
C GLY A 87 -16.51 -13.85 -12.98
N PRO A 88 -16.23 -15.17 -13.06
CA PRO A 88 -15.10 -15.79 -12.35
C PRO A 88 -13.83 -14.95 -12.52
N ALA A 89 -13.11 -14.76 -11.42
CA ALA A 89 -11.88 -13.96 -11.24
C ALA A 89 -11.31 -13.37 -12.53
N THR A 90 -11.23 -12.04 -12.63
CA THR A 90 -10.57 -11.40 -13.79
C THR A 90 -9.26 -12.11 -14.08
N PRO A 91 -9.02 -12.55 -15.33
CA PRO A 91 -7.75 -13.11 -15.72
C PRO A 91 -6.59 -12.25 -15.22
N LEU A 92 -5.53 -12.90 -14.74
CA LEU A 92 -4.37 -12.23 -14.15
C LEU A 92 -3.79 -11.15 -15.10
N SER A 93 -3.86 -11.37 -16.41
CA SER A 93 -3.51 -10.39 -17.44
C SER A 93 -4.32 -9.10 -17.33
N GLY A 94 -5.66 -9.19 -17.26
CA GLY A 94 -6.53 -8.02 -17.10
C GLY A 94 -6.29 -7.29 -15.77
N PHE A 95 -5.91 -8.02 -14.71
CA PHE A 95 -5.45 -7.38 -13.47
C PHE A 95 -4.16 -6.60 -13.68
N VAL A 96 -3.15 -7.18 -14.34
CA VAL A 96 -1.86 -6.51 -14.64
C VAL A 96 -2.10 -5.20 -15.40
N GLU A 97 -2.98 -5.20 -16.41
CA GLU A 97 -3.26 -3.98 -17.16
C GLU A 97 -3.89 -2.89 -16.30
N ARG A 98 -4.87 -3.24 -15.46
CA ARG A 98 -5.45 -2.26 -14.53
C ARG A 98 -4.45 -1.77 -13.49
N ALA A 99 -3.54 -2.63 -13.05
CA ALA A 99 -2.52 -2.26 -12.09
C ALA A 99 -1.55 -1.23 -12.68
N THR A 100 -1.00 -1.52 -13.85
CA THR A 100 -0.08 -0.61 -14.56
C THR A 100 -0.76 0.70 -14.95
N ALA A 101 -2.04 0.70 -15.30
CA ALA A 101 -2.81 1.93 -15.56
C ALA A 101 -2.91 2.83 -14.32
N LEU A 102 -3.07 2.24 -13.12
CA LEU A 102 -3.03 2.99 -11.86
C LEU A 102 -1.63 3.59 -11.65
N TRP A 103 -0.57 2.79 -11.84
CA TRP A 103 0.81 3.25 -11.65
C TRP A 103 1.17 4.42 -12.56
N ARG A 104 0.77 4.35 -13.83
CA ARG A 104 0.93 5.45 -14.79
C ARG A 104 0.13 6.69 -14.36
N SER A 105 -1.09 6.50 -13.88
CA SER A 105 -1.93 7.62 -13.43
C SER A 105 -1.38 8.29 -12.18
N ASP A 106 -0.77 7.52 -11.26
CA ASP A 106 -0.05 8.07 -10.11
C ASP A 106 1.23 8.79 -10.55
N GLU A 107 2.03 8.23 -11.46
CA GLU A 107 3.21 8.90 -12.01
C GLU A 107 2.87 10.26 -12.64
N GLN A 108 1.77 10.33 -13.38
CA GLN A 108 1.24 11.55 -13.98
C GLN A 108 0.54 12.49 -12.97
N GLN A 109 0.49 12.14 -11.69
CA GLN A 109 -0.17 12.87 -10.61
C GLN A 109 -1.63 13.23 -10.96
N ARG A 110 -2.38 12.30 -11.56
CA ARG A 110 -3.79 12.53 -11.88
C ARG A 110 -4.61 12.68 -10.59
N GLN A 111 -5.25 13.84 -10.41
CA GLN A 111 -5.98 14.17 -9.17
C GLN A 111 -7.01 13.11 -8.76
N HIS A 112 -7.80 12.57 -9.70
CA HIS A 112 -8.80 11.56 -9.40
C HIS A 112 -8.23 10.22 -8.90
N VAL A 113 -6.92 9.98 -9.06
CA VAL A 113 -6.21 8.83 -8.50
C VAL A 113 -5.56 9.17 -7.17
N VAL A 114 -4.85 10.31 -7.10
CA VAL A 114 -4.12 10.74 -5.90
C VAL A 114 -5.07 11.11 -4.75
N GLU A 115 -6.17 11.78 -5.07
CA GLU A 115 -7.20 12.23 -4.12
C GLU A 115 -8.37 11.24 -4.01
N ALA A 116 -8.23 10.05 -4.60
CA ALA A 116 -9.27 9.04 -4.52
C ALA A 116 -9.59 8.71 -3.04
N PRO A 117 -10.87 8.71 -2.65
CA PRO A 117 -11.24 8.35 -1.28
C PRO A 117 -10.92 6.87 -1.01
N ALA A 118 -10.68 6.56 0.27
CA ALA A 118 -10.59 5.17 0.71
C ALA A 118 -11.91 4.44 0.46
N VAL A 119 -11.78 3.21 -0.01
CA VAL A 119 -12.90 2.29 -0.20
C VAL A 119 -13.33 1.76 1.16
N THR A 120 -14.64 1.77 1.41
CA THR A 120 -15.26 1.31 2.66
C THR A 120 -16.32 0.24 2.38
N GLY A 121 -16.77 -0.46 3.43
CA GLY A 121 -17.79 -1.50 3.32
C GLY A 121 -17.33 -2.73 2.54
N THR A 122 -18.26 -3.44 1.91
CA THR A 122 -18.00 -4.70 1.19
C THR A 122 -16.86 -4.60 0.17
N PRO A 123 -16.76 -3.55 -0.67
CA PRO A 123 -15.67 -3.43 -1.64
C PRO A 123 -14.25 -3.35 -1.02
N ALA A 124 -14.12 -2.94 0.24
CA ALA A 124 -12.85 -2.96 0.96
C ALA A 124 -12.47 -4.37 1.46
N VAL A 125 -13.46 -5.24 1.66
CA VAL A 125 -13.27 -6.59 2.22
C VAL A 125 -13.06 -7.64 1.13
N ILE A 126 -13.67 -7.45 -0.05
CA ILE A 126 -13.59 -8.40 -1.17
C ILE A 126 -12.15 -8.85 -1.49
N PRO A 127 -11.14 -7.96 -1.61
CA PRO A 127 -9.79 -8.40 -1.95
C PRO A 127 -9.14 -9.29 -0.88
N VAL A 128 -9.45 -9.06 0.40
CA VAL A 128 -8.97 -9.89 1.51
C VAL A 128 -9.65 -11.26 1.48
N TRP A 129 -10.96 -11.28 1.23
CA TRP A 129 -11.72 -12.52 1.07
C TRP A 129 -11.26 -13.34 -0.14
N GLU A 130 -11.05 -12.70 -1.29
CA GLU A 130 -10.53 -13.35 -2.51
C GLU A 130 -9.14 -13.93 -2.29
N TRP A 131 -8.29 -13.27 -1.50
CA TRP A 131 -6.98 -13.81 -1.14
C TRP A 131 -7.08 -15.04 -0.22
N GLU A 132 -7.90 -14.97 0.83
CA GLU A 132 -8.08 -16.05 1.82
C GLU A 132 -8.70 -17.32 1.20
N ASN A 133 -9.55 -17.18 0.18
CA ASN A 133 -10.38 -18.27 -0.32
C ASN A 133 -9.93 -18.81 -1.69
N PRO A 134 -10.16 -20.11 -1.98
CA PRO A 134 -9.95 -20.69 -3.30
C PRO A 134 -10.94 -20.11 -4.34
N PRO A 135 -10.67 -20.28 -5.64
CA PRO A 135 -9.52 -20.99 -6.23
C PRO A 135 -8.22 -20.17 -6.16
N GLU A 136 -7.10 -20.89 -6.09
CA GLU A 136 -5.78 -20.30 -6.34
C GLU A 136 -5.50 -20.19 -7.84
N ASP A 137 -4.55 -19.34 -8.23
CA ASP A 137 -4.07 -19.28 -9.61
C ASP A 137 -3.29 -20.57 -9.94
N SER A 138 -3.93 -21.46 -10.72
CA SER A 138 -3.36 -22.76 -11.11
C SER A 138 -2.15 -22.65 -12.02
N ASP A 139 -2.14 -21.64 -12.90
CA ASP A 139 -1.03 -21.31 -13.79
C ASP A 139 -0.96 -19.79 -13.96
N VAL A 140 0.21 -19.21 -13.70
CA VAL A 140 0.50 -17.79 -13.91
C VAL A 140 1.41 -17.55 -15.11
N SER A 141 1.69 -18.55 -15.93
CA SER A 141 2.50 -18.40 -17.14
C SER A 141 1.89 -17.37 -18.10
N ARG A 142 2.77 -16.63 -18.79
CA ARG A 142 2.36 -15.64 -19.78
C ARG A 142 3.21 -15.76 -21.04
N ARG A 143 2.58 -15.56 -22.19
CA ARG A 143 3.26 -15.32 -23.46
C ARG A 143 3.33 -13.82 -23.71
N GLY A 144 4.51 -13.34 -24.07
CA GLY A 144 4.81 -11.94 -24.34
C GLY A 144 6.04 -11.83 -25.25
N LEU A 145 6.38 -10.62 -25.66
CA LEU A 145 7.48 -10.39 -26.62
C LEU A 145 8.86 -10.49 -25.97
N THR A 146 8.97 -10.08 -24.69
CA THR A 146 10.24 -10.05 -23.96
C THR A 146 10.31 -11.22 -22.99
N ARG A 147 11.33 -12.07 -23.10
CA ARG A 147 11.54 -13.17 -22.14
C ARG A 147 12.05 -12.61 -20.80
N VAL A 148 11.40 -13.01 -19.71
CA VAL A 148 11.82 -12.65 -18.34
C VAL A 148 12.86 -13.66 -17.85
N SER A 149 13.92 -13.14 -17.24
CA SER A 149 15.02 -13.90 -16.65
C SER A 149 15.02 -13.79 -15.12
N MET A 150 15.80 -14.65 -14.45
CA MET A 150 16.01 -14.53 -13.00
C MET A 150 16.76 -13.25 -12.62
N THR A 151 17.66 -12.76 -13.47
CA THR A 151 18.38 -11.49 -13.25
C THR A 151 17.42 -10.30 -13.17
N ASP A 152 16.35 -10.31 -13.96
CA ASP A 152 15.31 -9.27 -13.91
C ASP A 152 14.59 -9.30 -12.56
N ILE A 153 14.29 -10.49 -12.05
CA ILE A 153 13.64 -10.69 -10.75
C ILE A 153 14.57 -10.27 -9.61
N ASP A 154 15.86 -10.58 -9.68
CA ASP A 154 16.85 -10.14 -8.69
C ASP A 154 17.00 -8.62 -8.69
N THR A 155 16.89 -7.97 -9.84
CA THR A 155 16.82 -6.51 -9.94
C THR A 155 15.57 -5.96 -9.22
N MET A 156 14.41 -6.59 -9.36
CA MET A 156 13.19 -6.21 -8.61
C MET A 156 13.39 -6.33 -7.09
N ARG A 157 14.02 -7.42 -6.63
CA ARG A 157 14.32 -7.65 -5.19
C ARG A 157 15.29 -6.60 -4.64
N ALA A 158 16.35 -6.29 -5.38
CA ALA A 158 17.31 -5.26 -5.02
C ALA A 158 16.65 -3.87 -4.97
N ALA A 159 15.78 -3.55 -5.93
CA ALA A 159 15.02 -2.31 -5.94
C ALA A 159 14.09 -2.20 -4.73
N ARG A 160 13.40 -3.28 -4.32
CA ARG A 160 12.56 -3.29 -3.10
C ARG A 160 13.39 -2.91 -1.88
N ALA A 161 14.53 -3.56 -1.67
CA ALA A 161 15.41 -3.28 -0.53
C ALA A 161 15.93 -1.83 -0.56
N HIS A 162 16.31 -1.34 -1.74
CA HIS A 162 16.76 0.04 -1.93
C HIS A 162 15.66 1.06 -1.58
N TYR A 163 14.45 0.88 -2.11
CA TYR A 163 13.34 1.80 -1.86
C TYR A 163 12.83 1.74 -0.43
N GLU A 164 12.84 0.57 0.21
CA GLU A 164 12.54 0.48 1.64
C GLU A 164 13.55 1.26 2.48
N GLN A 165 14.86 1.14 2.19
CA GLN A 165 15.88 1.91 2.90
C GLN A 165 15.68 3.41 2.69
N MET A 166 15.37 3.83 1.47
CA MET A 166 15.10 5.22 1.14
C MET A 166 13.85 5.74 1.87
N TYR A 167 12.75 4.98 1.89
CA TYR A 167 11.55 5.30 2.65
C TYR A 167 11.83 5.46 4.15
N ARG A 168 12.62 4.56 4.74
CA ARG A 168 12.98 4.60 6.16
C ARG A 168 13.83 5.83 6.53
N LYS A 169 14.60 6.38 5.57
CA LYS A 169 15.47 7.55 5.76
C LYS A 169 14.79 8.87 5.40
N ALA A 170 14.17 8.94 4.23
CA ALA A 170 13.67 10.18 3.64
C ALA A 170 12.14 10.34 3.77
N GLY A 171 11.38 9.25 3.94
CA GLY A 171 9.93 9.30 4.03
C GLY A 171 9.19 9.03 2.71
N GLY A 172 7.86 8.91 2.81
CA GLY A 172 6.99 8.47 1.73
C GLY A 172 6.82 9.49 0.62
N VAL A 173 6.85 10.79 0.94
CA VAL A 173 6.69 11.86 -0.06
C VAL A 173 7.87 11.83 -1.04
N ALA A 174 9.10 11.84 -0.52
CA ALA A 174 10.33 11.75 -1.31
C ALA A 174 10.46 10.42 -2.10
N THR A 175 9.88 9.34 -1.56
CA THR A 175 10.13 7.98 -2.07
C THR A 175 9.13 7.51 -3.13
N ARG A 176 7.85 7.89 -3.00
CA ARG A 176 6.76 7.37 -3.84
C ARG A 176 7.05 7.49 -5.33
N THR A 177 7.42 8.68 -5.81
CA THR A 177 7.64 8.94 -7.24
C THR A 177 8.71 8.03 -7.85
N ARG A 178 9.77 7.71 -7.10
CA ARG A 178 10.85 6.83 -7.56
C ARG A 178 10.40 5.38 -7.67
N VAL A 179 9.63 4.91 -6.69
CA VAL A 179 9.05 3.55 -6.70
C VAL A 179 8.09 3.39 -7.87
N VAL A 180 7.19 4.37 -8.06
CA VAL A 180 6.20 4.35 -9.13
C VAL A 180 6.86 4.44 -10.50
N GLY A 181 7.90 5.26 -10.67
CA GLY A 181 8.70 5.30 -11.90
C GLY A 181 9.29 3.93 -12.24
N PHE A 182 9.88 3.23 -11.26
CA PHE A 182 10.42 1.88 -11.44
C PHE A 182 9.34 0.84 -11.73
N LEU A 183 8.16 0.96 -11.10
CA LEU A 183 7.01 0.10 -11.42
C LEU A 183 6.58 0.26 -12.88
N ASN A 184 6.57 1.48 -13.42
CA ASN A 184 6.22 1.74 -14.82
C ASN A 184 7.33 1.35 -15.80
N SER A 185 8.59 1.68 -15.51
CA SER A 185 9.71 1.49 -16.45
C SER A 185 10.24 0.05 -16.48
N GLU A 186 10.25 -0.64 -15.34
CA GLU A 186 10.83 -1.98 -15.22
C GLU A 186 9.78 -3.06 -14.95
N ALA A 187 8.97 -2.89 -13.90
CA ALA A 187 8.07 -3.97 -13.46
C ALA A 187 6.93 -4.23 -14.46
N ALA A 188 6.33 -3.18 -15.02
CA ALA A 188 5.22 -3.29 -15.96
C ALA A 188 5.60 -4.03 -17.26
N PRO A 189 6.72 -3.71 -17.94
CA PRO A 189 7.19 -4.50 -19.08
C PRO A 189 7.44 -5.97 -18.74
N LEU A 190 8.04 -6.27 -17.58
CA LEU A 190 8.32 -7.65 -17.17
C LEU A 190 7.04 -8.44 -16.89
N LEU A 191 6.04 -7.85 -16.21
CA LEU A 191 4.73 -8.50 -16.00
C LEU A 191 4.00 -8.77 -17.32
N ARG A 192 4.29 -8.00 -18.38
CA ARG A 192 3.81 -8.21 -19.76
C ARG A 192 4.69 -9.13 -20.60
N GLY A 193 5.83 -9.56 -20.08
CA GLY A 193 6.78 -10.44 -20.75
C GLY A 193 6.30 -11.89 -20.88
N SER A 194 7.21 -12.73 -21.33
CA SER A 194 7.02 -14.18 -21.41
C SER A 194 7.79 -14.90 -20.31
N TYR A 195 7.07 -15.76 -19.59
CA TYR A 195 7.60 -16.56 -18.49
C TYR A 195 6.75 -17.82 -18.26
N ALA A 196 7.40 -18.88 -17.77
CA ALA A 196 6.74 -20.08 -17.26
C ALA A 196 6.20 -19.84 -15.84
N ASP A 197 5.37 -20.76 -15.34
CA ASP A 197 4.70 -20.64 -14.03
C ASP A 197 5.67 -20.32 -12.88
N ASP A 198 6.74 -21.11 -12.70
CA ASP A 198 7.71 -20.92 -11.62
C ASP A 198 8.39 -19.54 -11.63
N THR A 199 8.80 -19.07 -12.81
CA THR A 199 9.37 -17.73 -12.99
C THR A 199 8.32 -16.66 -12.76
N GLY A 200 7.09 -16.88 -13.24
CA GLY A 200 5.95 -16.00 -13.04
C GLY A 200 5.65 -15.81 -11.55
N ARG A 201 5.62 -16.86 -10.75
CA ARG A 201 5.35 -16.76 -9.30
C ARG A 201 6.40 -15.92 -8.59
N GLN A 202 7.68 -16.10 -8.94
CA GLN A 202 8.77 -15.29 -8.38
C GLN A 202 8.70 -13.82 -8.82
N LEU A 203 8.34 -13.56 -10.08
CA LEU A 203 8.12 -12.21 -10.60
C LEU A 203 6.98 -11.52 -9.85
N HIS A 204 5.81 -12.15 -9.75
CA HIS A 204 4.65 -11.61 -9.04
C HIS A 204 4.94 -11.35 -7.56
N ARG A 205 5.73 -12.21 -6.92
CA ARG A 205 6.19 -11.99 -5.54
C ARG A 205 7.07 -10.76 -5.41
N ALA A 206 8.07 -10.62 -6.28
CA ALA A 206 8.99 -9.50 -6.23
C ALA A 206 8.28 -8.17 -6.54
N THR A 207 7.40 -8.16 -7.55
CA THR A 207 6.58 -6.99 -7.88
C THR A 207 5.58 -6.67 -6.77
N GLY A 208 4.95 -7.67 -6.15
CA GLY A 208 4.04 -7.47 -5.01
C GLY A 208 4.70 -6.74 -3.84
N GLY A 209 5.96 -7.08 -3.53
CA GLY A 209 6.76 -6.37 -2.53
C GLY A 209 7.00 -4.89 -2.89
N LEU A 210 7.35 -4.57 -4.15
CA LEU A 210 7.52 -3.19 -4.61
C LEU A 210 6.20 -2.39 -4.57
N VAL A 211 5.11 -3.00 -5.01
CA VAL A 211 3.77 -2.40 -4.97
C VAL A 211 3.33 -2.11 -3.54
N ALA A 212 3.68 -2.98 -2.58
CA ALA A 212 3.46 -2.72 -1.15
C ALA A 212 4.25 -1.49 -0.66
N ILE A 213 5.51 -1.31 -1.09
CA ILE A 213 6.30 -0.10 -0.77
C ILE A 213 5.64 1.17 -1.35
N ALA A 214 5.12 1.13 -2.57
CA ALA A 214 4.36 2.26 -3.14
C ALA A 214 3.14 2.60 -2.28
N GLY A 215 2.41 1.58 -1.82
CA GLY A 215 1.29 1.74 -0.89
C GLY A 215 1.70 2.32 0.47
N ILE A 216 2.83 1.88 1.03
CA ILE A 216 3.39 2.42 2.28
C ILE A 216 3.74 3.90 2.12
N CYS A 217 4.35 4.28 0.99
CA CYS A 217 4.68 5.68 0.71
C CYS A 217 3.43 6.55 0.54
N ALA A 218 2.40 6.04 -0.15
CA ALA A 218 1.11 6.72 -0.28
C ALA A 218 0.41 6.87 1.08
N TYR A 219 0.44 5.82 1.93
CA TYR A 219 -0.11 5.86 3.28
C TYR A 219 0.61 6.90 4.15
N ASP A 220 1.95 6.95 4.06
CA ASP A 220 2.77 7.92 4.79
C ASP A 220 2.56 9.38 4.32
N SER A 221 2.05 9.54 3.10
CA SER A 221 1.71 10.84 2.49
C SER A 221 0.23 11.21 2.70
N ASN A 222 -0.51 10.50 3.55
CA ASN A 222 -1.94 10.67 3.81
C ASN A 222 -2.86 10.42 2.59
N ALA A 223 -2.37 9.81 1.51
CA ALA A 223 -3.16 9.42 0.35
C ALA A 223 -3.81 8.03 0.56
N HIS A 224 -4.73 7.92 1.53
CA HIS A 224 -5.24 6.63 2.02
C HIS A 224 -5.97 5.80 0.96
N GLY A 225 -6.78 6.40 0.08
CA GLY A 225 -7.46 5.63 -0.96
C GLY A 225 -6.50 5.10 -2.02
N LEU A 226 -5.47 5.87 -2.38
CA LEU A 226 -4.40 5.39 -3.24
C LEU A 226 -3.59 4.27 -2.58
N ALA A 227 -3.21 4.46 -1.31
CA ALA A 227 -2.50 3.43 -0.54
C ALA A 227 -3.26 2.11 -0.49
N GLN A 228 -4.57 2.17 -0.23
CA GLN A 228 -5.42 0.97 -0.19
C GLN A 228 -5.47 0.26 -1.54
N ARG A 229 -5.55 0.99 -2.66
CA ARG A 229 -5.50 0.41 -4.01
C ARG A 229 -4.17 -0.29 -4.28
N TYR A 230 -3.05 0.31 -3.87
CA TYR A 230 -1.74 -0.36 -3.93
C TYR A 230 -1.70 -1.62 -3.07
N PHE A 231 -2.21 -1.59 -1.84
CA PHE A 231 -2.26 -2.79 -1.00
C PHE A 231 -3.14 -3.88 -1.60
N HIS A 232 -4.30 -3.56 -2.17
CA HIS A 232 -5.12 -4.54 -2.89
C HIS A 232 -4.40 -5.13 -4.12
N GLN A 233 -3.64 -4.33 -4.86
CA GLN A 233 -2.81 -4.84 -5.96
C GLN A 233 -1.70 -5.76 -5.46
N ALA A 234 -0.98 -5.38 -4.41
CA ALA A 234 0.05 -6.21 -3.79
C ALA A 234 -0.53 -7.54 -3.29
N LEU A 235 -1.75 -7.52 -2.74
CA LEU A 235 -2.43 -8.72 -2.25
C LEU A 235 -2.83 -9.67 -3.40
N ARG A 236 -3.32 -9.13 -4.52
CA ARG A 236 -3.62 -9.94 -5.71
C ARG A 236 -2.35 -10.54 -6.33
N LEU A 237 -1.24 -9.79 -6.34
CA LEU A 237 0.09 -10.27 -6.76
C LEU A 237 0.63 -11.36 -5.82
N ALA A 238 0.41 -11.23 -4.52
CA ALA A 238 0.75 -12.26 -3.54
C ALA A 238 -0.08 -13.55 -3.74
N LYS A 239 -1.36 -13.43 -4.11
CA LYS A 239 -2.18 -14.60 -4.50
C LYS A 239 -1.60 -15.29 -5.74
N ALA A 240 -1.24 -14.52 -6.77
CA ALA A 240 -0.64 -15.05 -7.99
C ALA A 240 0.70 -15.77 -7.72
N SER A 241 1.52 -15.25 -6.80
CA SER A 241 2.78 -15.91 -6.45
C SER A 241 2.59 -17.18 -5.61
N GLY A 242 1.43 -17.37 -4.98
CA GLY A 242 1.19 -18.43 -4.01
C GLY A 242 1.89 -18.22 -2.65
N ASP A 243 2.52 -17.06 -2.44
CA ASP A 243 3.20 -16.76 -1.17
C ASP A 243 2.22 -16.16 -0.16
N ARG A 244 1.77 -16.99 0.79
CA ARG A 244 0.81 -16.59 1.82
C ARG A 244 1.46 -15.72 2.89
N GLY A 245 2.78 -15.82 3.10
CA GLY A 245 3.52 -14.92 3.97
C GLY A 245 3.46 -13.47 3.48
N LEU A 246 3.71 -13.24 2.19
CA LEU A 246 3.59 -11.92 1.56
C LEU A 246 2.15 -11.41 1.65
N GLY A 247 1.16 -12.26 1.37
CA GLY A 247 -0.24 -11.85 1.48
C GLY A 247 -0.64 -11.43 2.88
N ALA A 248 -0.22 -12.18 3.90
CA ALA A 248 -0.46 -11.84 5.30
C ALA A 248 0.26 -10.54 5.72
N TYR A 249 1.49 -10.31 5.22
CA TYR A 249 2.18 -9.04 5.40
C TYR A 249 1.39 -7.86 4.81
N VAL A 250 0.91 -8.00 3.57
CA VAL A 250 0.09 -6.95 2.92
C VAL A 250 -1.21 -6.71 3.70
N ILE A 251 -1.84 -7.76 4.25
CA ILE A 251 -2.99 -7.60 5.14
C ILE A 251 -2.60 -6.86 6.42
N ALA A 252 -1.43 -7.11 7.01
CA ALA A 252 -0.95 -6.33 8.16
C ALA A 252 -0.90 -4.82 7.84
N LEU A 253 -0.50 -4.44 6.62
CA LEU A 253 -0.55 -3.05 6.16
C LEU A 253 -2.00 -2.51 6.10
N LEU A 254 -2.94 -3.32 5.62
CA LEU A 254 -4.38 -2.99 5.61
C LEU A 254 -4.97 -2.91 7.03
N VAL A 255 -4.51 -3.74 7.97
CA VAL A 255 -4.90 -3.67 9.39
C VAL A 255 -4.43 -2.35 10.00
N ASN A 256 -3.16 -1.98 9.78
CA ASN A 256 -2.61 -0.71 10.25
C ASN A 256 -3.37 0.50 9.66
N GLN A 257 -3.71 0.44 8.37
CA GLN A 257 -4.55 1.46 7.73
C GLN A 257 -5.96 1.50 8.35
N SER A 258 -6.59 0.34 8.59
CA SER A 258 -7.93 0.26 9.20
C SER A 258 -7.94 0.84 10.61
N LEU A 259 -6.89 0.58 11.41
CA LEU A 259 -6.70 1.20 12.73
C LEU A 259 -6.64 2.73 12.65
N PHE A 260 -5.89 3.26 11.68
CA PHE A 260 -5.79 4.70 11.46
C PHE A 260 -7.14 5.32 11.07
N MET A 261 -7.87 4.64 10.19
CA MET A 261 -9.21 5.06 9.73
C MET A 261 -10.31 4.82 10.79
N LYS A 262 -9.97 4.27 11.96
CA LYS A 262 -10.89 3.91 13.05
C LYS A 262 -11.90 2.81 12.70
N GLU A 263 -11.59 1.99 11.70
CA GLU A 263 -12.36 0.82 11.28
C GLU A 263 -11.94 -0.41 12.12
N TYR A 264 -12.14 -0.34 13.43
CA TYR A 264 -11.57 -1.32 14.38
C TYR A 264 -12.07 -2.75 14.18
N ARG A 265 -13.36 -2.93 13.85
CA ARG A 265 -13.92 -4.27 13.58
C ARG A 265 -13.30 -4.89 12.33
N GLN A 266 -13.08 -4.09 11.30
CA GLN A 266 -12.40 -4.51 10.07
C GLN A 266 -10.94 -4.87 10.36
N ALA A 267 -10.24 -4.06 11.17
CA ALA A 267 -8.87 -4.35 11.57
C ALA A 267 -8.74 -5.71 12.28
N VAL A 268 -9.67 -6.05 13.19
CA VAL A 268 -9.71 -7.37 13.84
C VAL A 268 -9.95 -8.47 12.82
N ALA A 269 -10.98 -8.35 11.98
CA ALA A 269 -11.33 -9.37 10.98
C ALA A 269 -10.18 -9.65 9.99
N PHE A 270 -9.50 -8.60 9.52
CA PHE A 270 -8.34 -8.71 8.63
C PHE A 270 -7.16 -9.39 9.33
N ALA A 271 -6.86 -9.02 10.58
CA ALA A 271 -5.77 -9.66 11.31
C ALA A 271 -6.02 -11.15 11.55
N GLU A 272 -7.26 -11.54 11.86
CA GLU A 272 -7.64 -12.95 12.01
C GLU A 272 -7.54 -13.72 10.69
N SER A 273 -7.97 -13.10 9.58
CA SER A 273 -7.83 -13.67 8.23
C SER A 273 -6.36 -13.93 7.90
N ALA A 274 -5.48 -12.94 8.12
CA ALA A 274 -4.03 -13.10 7.90
C ALA A 274 -3.43 -14.22 8.75
N LEU A 275 -3.73 -14.27 10.05
CA LEU A 275 -3.23 -15.29 10.97
C LEU A 275 -3.70 -16.70 10.61
N ARG A 276 -4.96 -16.86 10.18
CA ARG A 276 -5.51 -18.16 9.76
C ARG A 276 -4.94 -18.60 8.42
N ALA A 277 -4.99 -17.73 7.41
CA ALA A 277 -4.66 -18.07 6.04
C ALA A 277 -3.15 -18.26 5.82
N ALA A 278 -2.30 -17.51 6.52
CA ALA A 278 -0.85 -17.74 6.46
C ALA A 278 -0.45 -19.12 6.98
N GLY A 279 -1.20 -19.69 7.94
CA GLY A 279 -0.94 -21.01 8.50
C GLY A 279 0.50 -21.15 8.99
N SER A 280 1.22 -22.15 8.48
CA SER A 280 2.63 -22.40 8.83
C SER A 280 3.63 -21.38 8.25
N GLN A 281 3.20 -20.51 7.33
CA GLN A 281 4.06 -19.44 6.77
C GLN A 281 4.03 -18.16 7.60
N ILE A 282 3.20 -18.09 8.67
CA ILE A 282 3.21 -16.94 9.58
C ILE A 282 4.54 -16.93 10.35
N THR A 283 5.27 -15.82 10.26
CA THR A 283 6.52 -15.68 11.00
C THR A 283 6.28 -15.11 12.40
N PRO A 284 7.19 -15.33 13.37
CA PRO A 284 7.06 -14.75 14.71
C PRO A 284 6.88 -13.24 14.68
N ALA A 285 7.67 -12.54 13.85
CA ALA A 285 7.56 -11.10 13.70
C ALA A 285 6.18 -10.66 13.19
N LEU A 286 5.69 -11.27 12.11
CA LEU A 286 4.38 -10.93 11.55
C LEU A 286 3.23 -11.23 12.53
N ALA A 287 3.30 -12.37 13.22
CA ALA A 287 2.32 -12.75 14.23
C ALA A 287 2.29 -11.74 15.39
N ALA A 288 3.47 -11.33 15.88
CA ALA A 288 3.58 -10.33 16.94
C ALA A 288 2.95 -8.99 16.54
N ASP A 289 3.22 -8.52 15.32
CA ASP A 289 2.65 -7.28 14.77
C ASP A 289 1.11 -7.35 14.68
N LEU A 290 0.59 -8.44 14.12
CA LEU A 290 -0.86 -8.64 13.97
C LEU A 290 -1.57 -8.72 15.33
N TYR A 291 -1.03 -9.47 16.30
CA TYR A 291 -1.63 -9.53 17.64
C TYR A 291 -1.59 -8.18 18.37
N ALA A 292 -0.49 -7.43 18.25
CA ALA A 292 -0.40 -6.11 18.87
C ALA A 292 -1.37 -5.11 18.24
N MET A 293 -1.56 -5.16 16.92
CA MET A 293 -2.60 -4.38 16.23
C MET A 293 -4.02 -4.80 16.63
N GLN A 294 -4.30 -6.09 16.81
CA GLN A 294 -5.57 -6.56 17.34
C GLN A 294 -5.82 -6.07 18.77
N ALA A 295 -4.80 -6.07 19.62
CA ALA A 295 -4.93 -5.55 20.99
C ALA A 295 -5.37 -4.07 20.99
N LYS A 296 -4.78 -3.26 20.10
CA LYS A 296 -5.18 -1.86 19.91
C LYS A 296 -6.63 -1.74 19.46
N ALA A 297 -7.07 -2.58 18.52
CA ALA A 297 -8.45 -2.56 18.04
C ALA A 297 -9.44 -2.96 19.14
N TYR A 298 -9.18 -4.05 19.88
CA TYR A 298 -10.03 -4.50 20.99
C TYR A 298 -10.11 -3.46 22.11
N ALA A 299 -8.98 -2.83 22.47
CA ALA A 299 -8.98 -1.76 23.46
C ALA A 299 -9.87 -0.59 23.05
N ARG A 300 -9.87 -0.20 21.76
CA ARG A 300 -10.74 0.85 21.22
C ARG A 300 -12.21 0.45 21.14
N LEU A 301 -12.50 -0.85 21.03
CA LEU A 301 -13.86 -1.40 21.06
C LEU A 301 -14.40 -1.59 22.49
N GLY A 302 -13.59 -1.32 23.52
CA GLY A 302 -13.96 -1.52 24.93
C GLY A 302 -13.85 -2.97 25.41
N ASP A 303 -13.26 -3.87 24.62
CA ASP A 303 -13.02 -5.25 25.01
C ASP A 303 -11.63 -5.39 25.65
N GLY A 304 -11.57 -5.10 26.95
CA GLY A 304 -10.33 -5.18 27.72
C GLY A 304 -9.76 -6.61 27.83
N ALA A 305 -10.64 -7.62 27.92
CA ALA A 305 -10.21 -9.01 28.02
C ALA A 305 -9.59 -9.49 26.70
N GLY A 306 -10.22 -9.18 25.57
CA GLY A 306 -9.68 -9.42 24.23
C GLY A 306 -8.35 -8.70 24.01
N ALA A 307 -8.26 -7.44 24.41
CA ALA A 307 -7.03 -6.66 24.29
C ALA A 307 -5.86 -7.28 25.07
N LEU A 308 -6.05 -7.61 26.35
CA LEU A 308 -5.02 -8.23 27.19
C LEU A 308 -4.62 -9.63 26.69
N SER A 309 -5.57 -10.39 26.14
CA SER A 309 -5.29 -11.68 25.50
C SER A 309 -4.38 -11.52 24.28
N CYS A 310 -4.68 -10.56 23.41
CA CYS A 310 -3.86 -10.23 22.25
C CYS A 310 -2.47 -9.69 22.64
N ILE A 311 -2.34 -8.88 23.70
CA ILE A 311 -1.04 -8.42 24.22
C ILE A 311 -0.15 -9.60 24.58
N ARG A 312 -0.63 -10.55 25.38
CA ARG A 312 0.14 -11.74 25.77
C ARG A 312 0.59 -12.57 24.56
N ARG A 313 -0.28 -12.70 23.54
CA ARG A 313 0.06 -13.41 22.30
C ARG A 313 1.12 -12.66 21.49
N ALA A 314 1.05 -11.33 21.45
CA ALA A 314 2.05 -10.49 20.79
C ALA A 314 3.41 -10.63 21.45
N GLU A 315 3.48 -10.56 22.79
CA GLU A 315 4.71 -10.74 23.57
C GLU A 315 5.30 -12.14 23.37
N THR A 316 4.47 -13.17 23.47
CA THR A 316 4.90 -14.56 23.26
C THR A 316 5.46 -14.77 21.85
N ALA A 317 4.89 -14.12 20.84
CA ALA A 317 5.40 -14.17 19.47
C ALA A 317 6.70 -13.35 19.34
N ALA A 318 6.79 -12.20 20.01
CA ALA A 318 7.97 -11.35 20.02
C ALA A 318 9.21 -12.05 20.63
N ASP A 319 9.02 -12.85 21.68
CA ASP A 319 10.08 -13.66 22.30
C ASP A 319 10.72 -14.68 21.34
N ARG A 320 10.01 -15.01 20.26
CA ARG A 320 10.47 -15.96 19.24
C ARG A 320 11.10 -15.27 18.01
N ILE A 321 11.09 -13.94 17.94
CA ILE A 321 11.71 -13.20 16.85
C ILE A 321 13.21 -13.46 16.84
N ARG A 322 13.73 -13.90 15.71
CA ARG A 322 15.16 -14.11 15.48
C ARG A 322 15.64 -13.13 14.41
N PRO A 323 16.44 -12.10 14.78
CA PRO A 323 17.00 -11.18 13.80
C PRO A 323 17.74 -11.91 12.68
N GLY A 324 17.45 -11.53 11.43
CA GLY A 324 18.03 -12.15 10.23
C GLY A 324 17.36 -13.45 9.76
N GLN A 325 16.39 -13.99 10.52
CA GLN A 325 15.57 -15.14 10.07
C GLN A 325 14.16 -14.73 9.64
N GLU A 326 13.80 -13.47 9.86
CA GLU A 326 12.54 -12.90 9.40
C GLU A 326 12.65 -12.44 7.94
N PRO A 327 11.59 -12.55 7.13
CA PRO A 327 11.53 -11.97 5.79
C PRO A 327 11.84 -10.47 5.79
N ASP A 328 12.40 -9.98 4.69
CA ASP A 328 12.74 -8.56 4.53
C ASP A 328 11.53 -7.63 4.78
N GLU A 329 10.33 -8.06 4.39
CA GLU A 329 9.07 -7.37 4.64
C GLU A 329 8.77 -7.11 6.11
N THR A 330 9.16 -8.03 7.00
CA THR A 330 8.83 -7.97 8.42
C THR A 330 10.07 -7.75 9.28
N GLY A 331 11.25 -7.57 8.69
CA GLY A 331 12.50 -7.31 9.42
C GLY A 331 12.47 -6.05 10.28
N TYR A 332 11.57 -5.09 10.02
CA TYR A 332 11.36 -3.92 10.87
C TYR A 332 10.60 -4.24 12.17
N VAL A 333 9.86 -5.35 12.21
CA VAL A 333 9.14 -5.78 13.41
C VAL A 333 10.14 -6.39 14.37
N GLN A 334 10.46 -5.60 15.38
CA GLN A 334 11.40 -5.92 16.45
C GLN A 334 10.68 -5.79 17.80
N PRO A 335 11.21 -6.36 18.90
CA PRO A 335 10.58 -6.24 20.22
C PRO A 335 10.22 -4.80 20.59
N GLY A 336 11.07 -3.83 20.25
CA GLY A 336 10.78 -2.41 20.47
C GLY A 336 9.61 -1.84 19.68
N LEU A 337 9.27 -2.39 18.51
CA LEU A 337 8.03 -2.01 17.80
C LEU A 337 6.80 -2.59 18.52
N VAL A 338 6.85 -3.87 18.90
CA VAL A 338 5.76 -4.55 19.61
C VAL A 338 5.45 -3.80 20.91
N ASN A 339 6.49 -3.41 21.67
CA ASN A 339 6.34 -2.61 22.88
C ASN A 339 5.62 -1.27 22.64
N VAL A 340 5.86 -0.55 21.54
CA VAL A 340 5.10 0.68 21.24
C VAL A 340 3.63 0.38 21.02
N GLN A 341 3.31 -0.70 20.31
CA GLN A 341 1.93 -1.05 20.02
C GLN A 341 1.19 -1.53 21.28
N VAL A 342 1.85 -2.31 22.13
CA VAL A 342 1.34 -2.72 23.44
C VAL A 342 1.12 -1.50 24.32
N ALA A 343 2.07 -0.55 24.37
CA ALA A 343 1.91 0.71 25.10
C ALA A 343 0.66 1.49 24.64
N GLU A 344 0.42 1.56 23.33
CA GLU A 344 -0.77 2.23 22.77
C GLU A 344 -2.09 1.53 23.16
N ALA A 345 -2.09 0.19 23.19
CA ALA A 345 -3.23 -0.61 23.61
C ALA A 345 -3.52 -0.40 25.10
N LEU A 346 -2.50 -0.52 25.97
CA LEU A 346 -2.62 -0.31 27.42
C LEU A 346 -3.08 1.11 27.75
N LEU A 347 -2.53 2.11 27.07
CA LEU A 347 -2.98 3.51 27.21
C LEU A 347 -4.46 3.67 26.87
N SER A 348 -4.94 2.95 25.83
CA SER A 348 -6.34 2.97 25.43
C SER A 348 -7.26 2.26 26.45
N LEU A 349 -6.73 1.30 27.20
CA LEU A 349 -7.41 0.65 28.34
C LEU A 349 -7.38 1.48 29.62
N GLY A 350 -6.61 2.58 29.65
CA GLY A 350 -6.43 3.42 30.84
C GLY A 350 -5.28 2.98 31.76
N ASP A 351 -4.52 1.94 31.39
CA ASP A 351 -3.33 1.52 32.13
C ASP A 351 -2.13 2.39 31.72
N LEU A 352 -2.03 3.54 32.38
CA LEU A 352 -0.98 4.52 32.13
C LEU A 352 0.39 4.07 32.65
N GLY A 353 0.42 3.23 33.69
CA GLY A 353 1.64 2.67 34.26
C GLY A 353 2.29 1.68 33.30
N GLY A 354 1.54 0.64 32.90
CA GLY A 354 1.99 -0.35 31.94
C GLY A 354 2.36 0.29 30.60
N ALA A 355 1.57 1.27 30.12
CA ALA A 355 1.90 1.99 28.90
C ALA A 355 3.29 2.67 28.98
N ARG A 356 3.63 3.31 30.10
CA ARG A 356 4.93 3.97 30.29
C ARG A 356 6.08 2.97 30.29
N GLU A 357 5.91 1.84 30.97
CA GLU A 357 6.93 0.78 31.04
C GLU A 357 7.29 0.27 29.64
N HIS A 358 6.27 -0.10 28.85
CA HIS A 358 6.48 -0.56 27.48
C HIS A 358 7.04 0.54 26.56
N ALA A 359 6.56 1.78 26.66
CA ALA A 359 7.08 2.88 25.86
C ALA A 359 8.56 3.19 26.16
N THR A 360 8.95 3.12 27.44
CA THR A 360 10.35 3.29 27.87
C THR A 360 11.22 2.16 27.33
N ALA A 361 10.79 0.90 27.47
CA ALA A 361 11.49 -0.25 26.92
C ALA A 361 11.63 -0.16 25.39
N ALA A 362 10.59 0.34 24.70
CA ALA A 362 10.62 0.55 23.27
C ALA A 362 11.70 1.55 22.83
N VAL A 363 11.80 2.70 23.51
CA VAL A 363 12.82 3.73 23.21
C VAL A 363 14.24 3.21 23.46
N GLY A 364 14.43 2.35 24.47
CA GLY A 364 15.72 1.72 24.77
C GLY A 364 16.14 0.62 23.77
N THR A 365 15.22 0.14 22.92
CA THR A 365 15.55 -0.85 21.90
C THR A 365 16.11 -0.18 20.64
N PRO A 366 17.13 -0.75 19.95
CA PRO A 366 17.60 -0.22 18.67
C PRO A 366 16.50 -0.13 17.60
N ALA A 367 16.57 0.90 16.76
CA ALA A 367 15.73 1.08 15.57
C ALA A 367 16.43 2.00 14.58
N HIS A 368 15.98 1.95 13.32
CA HIS A 368 16.26 3.02 12.36
C HIS A 368 15.65 4.35 12.84
N ASP A 369 16.18 5.48 12.35
CA ASP A 369 15.83 6.82 12.86
C ASP A 369 14.32 7.07 12.88
N ARG A 370 13.63 6.78 11.78
CA ARG A 370 12.17 6.91 11.70
C ARG A 370 11.42 6.05 12.73
N GLY A 371 11.86 4.83 12.99
CA GLY A 371 11.29 3.97 14.03
C GLY A 371 11.51 4.53 15.42
N ARG A 372 12.68 5.16 15.65
CA ARG A 372 12.99 5.89 16.89
C ARG A 372 12.05 7.07 17.10
N VAL A 373 11.80 7.89 16.06
CA VAL A 373 10.82 8.99 16.12
C VAL A 373 9.43 8.48 16.53
N HIS A 374 8.99 7.35 15.96
CA HIS A 374 7.70 6.77 16.31
C HIS A 374 7.60 6.31 17.77
N ARG A 375 8.70 5.81 18.34
CA ARG A 375 8.81 5.39 19.75
C ARG A 375 8.81 6.59 20.69
N LEU A 376 9.61 7.60 20.37
CA LEU A 376 9.69 8.85 21.13
C LEU A 376 8.33 9.56 21.16
N ALA A 377 7.62 9.62 20.02
CA ALA A 377 6.28 10.20 19.97
C ALA A 377 5.28 9.52 20.93
N MET A 378 5.34 8.19 21.05
CA MET A 378 4.49 7.45 22.00
C MET A 378 4.88 7.76 23.44
N LEU A 379 6.18 7.76 23.74
CA LEU A 379 6.68 8.07 25.09
C LEU A 379 6.30 9.50 25.50
N THR A 380 6.54 10.50 24.64
CA THR A 380 6.12 11.89 24.88
C THR A 380 4.64 11.99 25.15
N HIS A 381 3.80 11.30 24.38
CA HIS A 381 2.35 11.33 24.60
C HIS A 381 1.97 10.77 25.98
N ILE A 382 2.62 9.69 26.42
CA ILE A 382 2.40 9.08 27.74
C ILE A 382 2.90 10.01 28.87
N GLU A 383 4.09 10.60 28.73
CA GLU A 383 4.65 11.55 29.70
C GLU A 383 3.74 12.78 29.87
N LEU A 384 3.20 13.32 28.77
CA LEU A 384 2.21 14.40 28.80
C LEU A 384 0.93 14.00 29.54
N ARG A 385 0.44 12.77 29.31
CA ARG A 385 -0.75 12.23 29.99
C ARG A 385 -0.53 12.00 31.48
N GLN A 386 0.72 11.80 31.91
CA GLN A 386 1.11 11.68 33.32
C GLN A 386 1.36 13.03 34.00
N GLY A 387 1.46 14.12 33.23
CA GLY A 387 1.84 15.44 33.75
C GLY A 387 3.34 15.61 33.97
N ASP A 388 4.18 14.70 33.44
CA ASP A 388 5.65 14.76 33.51
C ASP A 388 6.19 15.76 32.47
N MET A 389 5.90 17.04 32.64
CA MET A 389 6.11 18.07 31.60
C MET A 389 7.58 18.24 31.18
N ASP A 390 8.51 18.16 32.14
CA ASP A 390 9.94 18.31 31.86
C ASP A 390 10.48 17.16 31.00
N ARG A 391 10.08 15.93 31.34
CA ARG A 391 10.44 14.74 30.56
C ARG A 391 9.80 14.76 29.18
N ALA A 392 8.52 15.10 29.12
CA ALA A 392 7.80 15.25 27.86
C ALA A 392 8.48 16.26 26.93
N GLY A 393 8.92 17.42 27.47
CA GLY A 393 9.67 18.42 26.72
C GLY A 393 10.99 17.87 26.16
N ALA A 394 11.81 17.23 27.01
CA ALA A 394 13.08 16.64 26.58
C ALA A 394 12.89 15.53 25.52
N THR A 395 11.94 14.62 25.72
CA THR A 395 11.62 13.56 24.76
C THR A 395 11.09 14.14 23.44
N ALA A 396 10.30 15.22 23.48
CA ALA A 396 9.81 15.91 22.30
C ALA A 396 10.92 16.62 21.50
N VAL A 397 11.92 17.19 22.18
CA VAL A 397 13.11 17.75 21.53
C VAL A 397 13.86 16.66 20.78
N GLU A 398 14.19 15.54 21.43
CA GLU A 398 14.87 14.41 20.77
C GLU A 398 14.05 13.89 19.58
N MET A 399 12.74 13.73 19.75
CA MET A 399 11.84 13.31 18.67
C MET A 399 11.94 14.23 17.45
N THR A 400 11.97 15.55 17.68
CA THR A 400 11.98 16.56 16.61
C THR A 400 13.33 16.61 15.90
N GLU A 401 14.43 16.52 16.63
CA GLU A 401 15.76 16.44 16.05
C GLU A 401 15.93 15.21 15.16
N ARG A 402 15.45 14.05 15.62
CA ARG A 402 15.49 12.79 14.85
C ARG A 402 14.58 12.79 13.63
N ALA A 403 13.51 13.59 13.63
CA ALA A 403 12.61 13.72 12.50
C ALA A 403 13.12 14.66 11.40
N ARG A 404 14.21 15.41 11.66
CA ARG A 404 14.72 16.42 10.72
C ARG A 404 15.13 15.78 9.39
N GLY A 405 14.68 16.39 8.29
CA GLY A 405 14.98 15.92 6.93
C GLY A 405 14.10 14.76 6.45
N MET A 406 13.13 14.31 7.24
CA MET A 406 12.16 13.30 6.82
C MET A 406 10.91 13.95 6.22
N GLU A 407 10.64 13.64 4.96
CA GLU A 407 9.45 14.05 4.21
C GLU A 407 8.30 13.04 4.40
N SER A 408 7.65 13.14 5.56
CA SER A 408 6.55 12.25 5.97
C SER A 408 5.39 13.05 6.56
N GLN A 409 4.20 12.94 5.97
CA GLN A 409 3.00 13.55 6.56
C GLN A 409 2.64 12.88 7.89
N ARG A 410 2.83 11.57 8.00
CA ARG A 410 2.54 10.83 9.23
C ARG A 410 3.38 11.28 10.43
N LEU A 411 4.66 11.59 10.21
CA LEU A 411 5.53 12.13 11.26
C LEU A 411 5.14 13.57 11.62
N ARG A 412 4.80 14.38 10.61
CA ARG A 412 4.31 15.75 10.83
C ARG A 412 3.02 15.80 11.62
N ASP A 413 2.09 14.88 11.39
CA ASP A 413 0.85 14.78 12.16
C ASP A 413 1.12 14.43 13.63
N ARG A 414 2.11 13.58 13.90
CA ARG A 414 2.54 13.26 15.27
C ARG A 414 3.20 14.45 15.96
N LEU A 415 4.10 15.14 15.25
CA LEU A 415 4.72 16.38 15.71
C LEU A 415 3.65 17.42 16.06
N ARG A 416 2.66 17.63 15.18
CA ARG A 416 1.54 18.55 15.42
C ARG A 416 0.74 18.15 16.67
N ALA A 417 0.39 16.88 16.81
CA ALA A 417 -0.35 16.39 17.98
C ALA A 417 0.43 16.62 19.28
N VAL A 418 1.73 16.34 19.30
CA VAL A 418 2.60 16.60 20.46
C VAL A 418 2.68 18.10 20.75
N ARG A 419 2.89 18.93 19.73
CA ARG A 419 2.95 20.39 19.84
C ARG A 419 1.68 20.99 20.42
N GLU A 420 0.51 20.53 20.00
CA GLU A 420 -0.78 20.99 20.52
C GLU A 420 -0.90 20.73 22.03
N HIS A 421 -0.48 19.55 22.51
CA HIS A 421 -0.50 19.23 23.94
C HIS A 421 0.55 20.01 24.73
N LEU A 422 1.76 20.20 24.20
CA LEU A 422 2.81 21.01 24.82
C LEU A 422 2.41 22.49 24.94
N ALA A 423 1.74 23.04 23.94
CA ALA A 423 1.28 24.43 23.98
C ALA A 423 0.17 24.63 25.04
N ALA A 424 -0.68 23.61 25.24
CA ALA A 424 -1.76 23.66 26.22
C ALA A 424 -1.27 23.61 27.68
N SER A 425 -0.07 23.06 27.94
CA SER A 425 0.45 22.94 29.31
C SER A 425 1.01 24.22 29.92
N GLY A 426 1.43 25.20 29.12
CA GLY A 426 1.90 26.50 29.60
C GLY A 426 3.22 26.51 30.40
N CYS A 427 4.01 25.43 30.38
CA CYS A 427 5.30 25.34 31.06
C CYS A 427 6.47 25.80 30.16
N ALA A 428 7.52 26.38 30.74
CA ALA A 428 8.68 26.89 29.99
C ALA A 428 9.42 25.79 29.20
N ALA A 429 9.67 24.62 29.82
CA ALA A 429 10.31 23.49 29.15
C ALA A 429 9.49 22.97 27.96
N THR A 430 8.17 23.11 28.02
CA THR A 430 7.27 22.72 26.92
C THR A 430 7.17 23.75 25.82
N ALA A 431 7.44 25.02 26.12
CA ALA A 431 7.45 26.10 25.14
C ALA A 431 8.63 25.96 24.16
N GLU A 432 9.84 25.68 24.66
CA GLU A 432 11.02 25.45 23.82
C GLU A 432 10.81 24.27 22.85
N ALA A 433 10.30 23.15 23.37
CA ALA A 433 9.97 21.99 22.54
C ALA A 433 8.90 22.31 21.48
N ALA A 434 7.86 23.09 21.84
CA ALA A 434 6.83 23.51 20.90
C ALA A 434 7.38 24.42 19.79
N GLU A 435 8.26 25.36 20.12
CA GLU A 435 8.93 26.24 19.14
C GLU A 435 9.83 25.45 18.18
N LEU A 436 10.58 24.47 18.69
CA LEU A 436 11.41 23.60 17.86
C LEU A 436 10.54 22.79 16.88
N ILE A 437 9.40 22.26 17.34
CA ILE A 437 8.45 21.56 16.48
C ILE A 437 7.87 22.51 15.42
N ASP A 438 7.48 23.72 15.80
CA ASP A 438 6.98 24.74 14.86
C ASP A 438 8.05 25.04 13.78
N GLY A 439 9.32 25.14 14.16
CA GLY A 439 10.45 25.28 13.23
C GLY A 439 10.56 24.12 12.25
N ALA A 440 10.47 22.87 12.73
CA ALA A 440 10.51 21.68 11.88
C ALA A 440 9.31 21.59 10.93
N LEU A 441 8.13 22.02 11.37
CA LEU A 441 6.90 21.99 10.58
C LEU A 441 6.81 23.13 9.54
N ARG A 442 7.60 24.20 9.66
CA ARG A 442 7.64 25.29 8.66
C ARG A 442 8.22 24.88 7.32
N VAL A 443 9.07 23.85 7.29
CA VAL A 443 9.63 23.33 6.03
C VAL A 443 8.50 22.61 5.27
N PRO A 444 8.15 23.04 4.05
CA PRO A 444 7.14 22.37 3.24
C PRO A 444 7.62 21.00 2.76
N LEU A 445 6.67 20.10 2.49
CA LEU A 445 6.92 18.79 1.89
C LEU A 445 6.71 18.82 0.38
#